data_AF-A0A965V2N3-F1
#
_entry.id   AF-A0A965V2N3-F1
#
_cell.length_a   1.000
_cell.length_b   1.000
_cell.length_c   1.000
_cell.angle_alpha   90.00
_cell.angle_beta   90.00
_cell.angle_gamma   90.00
#
_symmetry.space_group_name_H-M   'P 1'
#
loop_
_entity.id
_entity.type
_entity.pdbx_description
1 polymer ?
#
loop_
_entity_poly.entity_id
_entity_poly.type
_entity_poly.pdbx_seq_one_letter_code
_entity_poly.pdbx_strand_id
1 'polypeptide(L)'
;MSEIKSTPTLKRLKGEFKWDDMTRFPGIPKPDQRIPILWISPRSSDDKFITDYVLINHTGESLELVTIDIGGFATVDDDPEVVMNLSESERTYTDVEPDVAVLIAQYDEMYDSDFVLQLNVSIVSKSLGKLSFALSKKGGFGTVPLLYADGDSKYMIK
;
A
#
# COMPACT_ATOMS: atom_id res chain seq x y z
N MET A 1 -8.95 19.27 -19.93
CA MET A 1 -7.59 18.92 -20.36
C MET A 1 -7.08 17.92 -19.35
N SER A 2 -7.01 16.64 -19.72
CA SER A 2 -6.49 15.57 -18.86
C SER A 2 -4.96 15.65 -18.90
N GLU A 3 -4.35 16.14 -17.83
CA GLU A 3 -2.91 15.98 -17.63
C GLU A 3 -2.59 14.49 -17.59
N ILE A 4 -1.58 14.10 -18.36
CA ILE A 4 -1.02 12.77 -18.32
C ILE A 4 -0.33 12.67 -16.96
N LYS A 5 -1.01 12.10 -15.95
CA LYS A 5 -0.37 11.69 -14.69
C LYS A 5 0.82 10.83 -15.09
N SER A 6 2.05 11.32 -14.87
CA SER A 6 3.25 10.55 -15.19
C SER A 6 3.18 9.28 -14.37
N THR A 7 3.15 8.11 -15.01
CA THR A 7 3.23 6.84 -14.29
C THR A 7 4.46 6.88 -13.38
N PRO A 8 4.32 6.65 -12.06
CA PRO A 8 5.46 6.66 -11.16
C PRO A 8 6.46 5.61 -11.62
N THR A 9 7.73 6.01 -11.79
CA THR A 9 8.79 5.08 -12.17
C THR A 9 8.93 3.99 -11.11
N LEU A 10 8.99 2.72 -11.55
CA LEU A 10 9.23 1.59 -10.64
C LEU A 10 10.49 1.86 -9.82
N LYS A 11 10.35 1.83 -8.49
CA LYS A 11 11.43 2.21 -7.56
C LYS A 11 11.58 1.15 -6.47
N ARG A 12 12.82 0.74 -6.23
CA ARG A 12 13.23 -0.12 -5.11
C ARG A 12 14.04 0.69 -4.13
N LEU A 13 13.78 0.50 -2.85
CA LEU A 13 14.46 1.17 -1.75
C LEU A 13 15.11 0.11 -0.87
N LYS A 14 16.41 0.26 -0.60
CA LYS A 14 17.14 -0.55 0.38
C LYS A 14 17.31 0.26 1.67
N GLY A 15 17.16 -0.37 2.83
CA GLY A 15 17.42 0.27 4.11
C GLY A 15 16.80 -0.46 5.29
N GLU A 16 17.08 0.03 6.51
CA GLU A 16 16.41 -0.44 7.71
C GLU A 16 14.99 0.14 7.79
N PHE A 17 14.01 -0.66 7.37
CA PHE A 17 12.60 -0.32 7.57
C PHE A 17 12.14 -0.82 8.94
N LYS A 18 11.74 0.10 9.83
CA LYS A 18 11.27 -0.24 11.17
C LYS A 18 9.75 -0.12 11.21
N TRP A 19 9.10 -1.13 11.78
CA TRP A 19 7.70 -1.01 12.16
C TRP A 19 7.58 0.00 13.30
N ASP A 20 6.97 1.15 13.01
CA ASP A 20 6.61 2.13 14.02
C ASP A 20 5.09 2.15 14.19
N ASP A 21 4.64 1.49 15.27
CA ASP A 21 3.25 1.51 15.68
C ASP A 21 2.94 2.88 16.30
N MET A 22 2.45 3.82 15.47
CA MET A 22 2.11 5.18 15.89
C MET A 22 0.94 5.27 16.90
N THR A 23 0.52 4.16 17.52
CA THR A 23 -0.56 4.13 18.53
C THR A 23 -0.12 4.54 19.95
N ARG A 24 1.08 5.14 20.14
CA ARG A 24 1.59 5.56 21.47
C ARG A 24 0.92 6.81 22.08
N PHE A 25 -0.34 7.09 21.76
CA PHE A 25 -1.10 8.15 22.45
C PHE A 25 -1.80 7.59 23.70
N PRO A 26 -1.76 8.28 24.85
CA PRO A 26 -2.40 7.81 26.07
C PRO A 26 -3.91 7.68 25.90
N GLY A 27 -4.46 6.48 26.17
CA GLY A 27 -5.89 6.16 26.04
C GLY A 27 -6.24 5.21 24.90
N ILE A 28 -5.29 4.85 24.05
CA ILE A 28 -5.49 3.85 22.98
C ILE A 28 -5.34 2.43 23.58
N PRO A 29 -6.18 1.45 23.17
CA PRO A 29 -6.04 0.04 23.56
C PRO A 29 -4.61 -0.46 23.40
N LYS A 30 -4.21 -1.46 24.20
CA LYS A 30 -2.86 -2.05 24.13
C LYS A 30 -2.50 -2.35 22.67
N PRO A 31 -1.31 -1.94 22.22
CA PRO A 31 -0.88 -2.16 20.84
C PRO A 31 -0.89 -3.65 20.53
N ASP A 32 -1.23 -3.97 19.29
CA ASP A 32 -1.08 -5.32 18.76
C ASP A 32 0.41 -5.66 18.80
N GLN A 33 0.80 -6.56 19.70
CA GLN A 33 2.21 -6.86 19.93
C GLN A 33 2.84 -7.69 18.81
N ARG A 34 2.05 -8.11 17.82
CA ARG A 34 2.53 -8.88 16.68
C ARG A 34 3.38 -8.01 15.78
N ILE A 35 4.48 -8.58 15.30
CA ILE A 35 5.41 -7.92 14.39
C ILE A 35 4.97 -8.26 12.96
N PRO A 36 4.59 -7.26 12.14
CA PRO A 36 4.30 -7.53 10.74
C PRO A 36 5.59 -7.84 9.98
N ILE A 37 5.49 -8.81 9.07
CA ILE A 37 6.57 -9.22 8.16
C ILE A 37 6.34 -8.74 6.73
N LEU A 38 5.15 -8.22 6.45
CA LEU A 38 4.81 -7.54 5.21
C LEU A 38 3.85 -6.39 5.54
N TRP A 39 4.18 -5.16 5.15
CA TRP A 39 3.33 -4.00 5.41
C TRP A 39 3.51 -2.90 4.37
N ILE A 40 2.53 -2.02 4.30
CA ILE A 40 2.55 -0.79 3.52
C ILE A 40 2.91 0.37 4.45
N SER A 41 3.76 1.28 4.00
CA SER A 41 4.09 2.49 4.73
C SER A 41 3.99 3.72 3.83
N PRO A 42 3.39 4.83 4.30
CA PRO A 42 3.57 6.12 3.67
C PRO A 42 5.02 6.59 3.85
N ARG A 43 5.52 7.34 2.88
CA ARG A 43 6.77 8.09 2.92
C ARG A 43 6.56 9.43 2.26
N SER A 44 7.20 10.45 2.81
CA SER A 44 7.27 11.76 2.17
C SER A 44 7.94 11.63 0.81
N SER A 45 7.31 12.19 -0.22
CA SER A 45 7.92 12.38 -1.53
C SER A 45 8.72 13.69 -1.56
N ASP A 46 9.36 13.98 -2.69
CA ASP A 46 10.04 15.26 -2.90
C ASP A 46 9.04 16.42 -3.02
N ASP A 47 7.81 16.13 -3.46
CA ASP A 47 6.68 17.07 -3.40
C ASP A 47 5.95 16.93 -2.05
N LYS A 48 5.70 18.06 -1.41
CA LYS A 48 5.05 18.15 -0.09
C LYS A 48 3.58 17.71 -0.08
N PHE A 49 2.93 17.65 -1.23
CA PHE A 49 1.54 17.18 -1.35
C PHE A 49 1.45 15.72 -1.81
N ILE A 50 2.59 15.12 -2.20
CA ILE A 50 2.63 13.75 -2.67
C ILE A 50 3.16 12.84 -1.56
N THR A 51 2.37 11.83 -1.23
CA THR A 51 2.78 10.72 -0.38
C THR A 51 3.09 9.50 -1.23
N ASP A 52 4.32 8.98 -1.11
CA ASP A 52 4.72 7.70 -1.69
C ASP A 52 4.28 6.58 -0.77
N TYR A 53 3.55 5.59 -1.28
CA TYR A 53 3.29 4.33 -0.56
C TYR A 53 4.27 3.27 -1.01
N VAL A 54 4.93 2.64 -0.04
CA VAL A 54 5.87 1.56 -0.28
C VAL A 54 5.40 0.28 0.39
N LEU A 55 5.53 -0.85 -0.31
CA LEU A 55 5.39 -2.19 0.25
C LEU A 55 6.76 -2.64 0.74
N ILE A 56 6.87 -2.98 2.03
CA ILE A 56 8.11 -3.41 2.66
C ILE A 56 8.08 -4.93 2.84
N ASN A 57 9.06 -5.61 2.26
CA ASN A 57 9.26 -7.05 2.44
C ASN A 57 10.19 -7.31 3.63
N HIS A 58 9.67 -7.86 4.72
CA HIS A 58 10.45 -8.30 5.89
C HIS A 58 10.15 -9.78 6.21
N THR A 59 9.79 -10.56 5.19
CA THR A 59 9.43 -11.98 5.34
C THR A 59 10.65 -12.88 5.58
N GLY A 60 11.86 -12.35 5.40
CA GLY A 60 13.11 -13.13 5.42
C GLY A 60 13.36 -13.92 4.13
N GLU A 61 12.48 -13.84 3.14
CA GLU A 61 12.67 -14.44 1.81
C GLU A 61 12.40 -13.44 0.67
N SER A 62 12.82 -13.81 -0.55
CA SER A 62 12.51 -13.01 -1.74
C SER A 62 11.06 -13.25 -2.16
N LEU A 63 10.34 -12.19 -2.51
CA LEU A 63 9.06 -12.30 -3.19
C LEU A 63 9.33 -12.46 -4.69
N GLU A 64 8.94 -13.60 -5.25
CA GLU A 64 9.15 -13.94 -6.66
C GLU A 64 8.39 -12.97 -7.57
N LEU A 65 7.17 -12.62 -7.18
CA LEU A 65 6.31 -11.69 -7.89
C LEU A 65 5.53 -10.83 -6.89
N VAL A 66 5.45 -9.53 -7.19
CA VAL A 66 4.55 -8.59 -6.54
C VAL A 66 3.80 -7.84 -7.63
N THR A 67 2.48 -7.96 -7.65
CA THR A 67 1.60 -7.28 -8.60
C THR A 67 0.67 -6.33 -7.83
N ILE A 68 0.59 -5.10 -8.31
CA ILE A 68 -0.17 -4.02 -7.70
C ILE A 68 -1.19 -3.50 -8.72
N ASP A 69 -2.44 -3.51 -8.32
CA ASP A 69 -3.53 -2.88 -9.06
C ASP A 69 -4.13 -1.78 -8.19
N ILE A 70 -4.26 -0.58 -8.77
CA ILE A 70 -4.69 0.63 -8.09
C ILE A 70 -5.99 1.09 -8.76
N GLY A 71 -7.03 1.14 -7.94
CA GLY A 71 -8.31 1.68 -8.33
C GLY A 71 -8.75 2.78 -7.37
N GLY A 72 -9.96 3.25 -7.58
CA GLY A 72 -10.62 4.12 -6.64
C GLY A 72 -11.85 4.75 -7.24
N PHE A 73 -12.58 5.47 -6.40
CA PHE A 73 -13.73 6.22 -6.86
C PHE A 73 -13.98 7.47 -6.02
N ALA A 74 -14.57 8.48 -6.63
CA ALA A 74 -15.16 9.62 -5.94
C ALA A 74 -16.61 9.82 -6.41
N THR A 75 -17.50 10.18 -5.50
CA THR A 75 -18.86 10.61 -5.82
C THR A 75 -18.86 12.12 -6.05
N VAL A 76 -19.54 12.59 -7.08
CA VAL A 76 -19.65 14.03 -7.38
C VAL A 76 -20.98 14.55 -6.82
N ASP A 77 -20.92 15.60 -6.00
CA ASP A 77 -22.08 16.39 -5.53
C ASP A 77 -23.24 15.59 -4.92
N ASP A 78 -22.96 14.66 -4.00
CA ASP A 78 -23.94 13.81 -3.31
C ASP A 78 -24.83 12.96 -4.25
N ASP A 79 -24.49 12.87 -5.53
CA ASP A 79 -25.15 12.01 -6.51
C ASP A 79 -24.41 10.65 -6.55
N PRO A 80 -24.97 9.59 -5.93
CA PRO A 80 -24.35 8.27 -5.94
C PRO A 80 -24.33 7.64 -7.35
N GLU A 81 -25.06 8.20 -8.32
CA GLU A 81 -25.06 7.71 -9.70
C GLU A 81 -23.89 8.27 -10.52
N VAL A 82 -23.26 9.37 -10.08
CA VAL A 82 -22.10 9.97 -10.76
C VAL A 82 -20.81 9.58 -10.03
N VAL A 83 -20.18 8.51 -10.52
CA VAL A 83 -18.93 7.97 -9.98
C VAL A 83 -17.77 8.28 -10.93
N MET A 84 -16.79 9.05 -10.44
CA MET A 84 -15.49 9.17 -11.11
C MET A 84 -14.61 7.99 -10.68
N ASN A 85 -14.25 7.12 -11.62
CA ASN A 85 -13.36 5.99 -11.35
C ASN A 85 -11.90 6.39 -11.57
N LEU A 86 -11.06 6.03 -10.60
CA LEU A 86 -9.62 5.97 -10.74
C LEU A 86 -9.23 4.54 -11.12
N SER A 87 -8.44 4.40 -12.17
CA SER A 87 -7.78 3.15 -12.51
C SER A 87 -6.40 3.49 -13.05
N GLU A 88 -5.37 2.92 -12.44
CA GLU A 88 -4.01 3.01 -12.94
C GLU A 88 -3.58 1.69 -13.56
N SER A 89 -2.57 1.76 -14.44
CA SER A 89 -1.95 0.55 -14.97
C SER A 89 -1.35 -0.29 -13.85
N GLU A 90 -1.54 -1.61 -13.97
CA GLU A 90 -0.93 -2.59 -13.09
C GLU A 90 0.60 -2.42 -13.03
N ARG A 91 1.16 -2.54 -11.83
CA ARG A 91 2.61 -2.52 -11.60
C ARG A 91 3.08 -3.89 -11.14
N THR A 92 4.18 -4.34 -11.72
CA THR A 92 4.77 -5.64 -11.39
C THR A 92 6.23 -5.50 -11.00
N TYR A 93 6.61 -6.16 -9.92
CA TYR A 93 7.99 -6.33 -9.45
C TYR A 93 8.30 -7.82 -9.36
N THR A 94 9.49 -8.22 -9.81
CA THR A 94 10.02 -9.58 -9.62
C THR A 94 11.22 -9.55 -8.69
N ASP A 95 11.49 -10.66 -7.99
CA ASP A 95 12.67 -10.82 -7.15
C ASP A 95 12.85 -9.65 -6.15
N VAL A 96 11.81 -9.39 -5.36
CA VAL A 96 11.87 -8.40 -4.27
C VAL A 96 12.59 -9.04 -3.09
N GLU A 97 13.89 -8.79 -2.98
CA GLU A 97 14.75 -9.31 -1.92
C GLU A 97 14.19 -9.01 -0.51
N PRO A 98 14.57 -9.79 0.52
CA PRO A 98 14.33 -9.42 1.91
C PRO A 98 14.83 -7.99 2.20
N ASP A 99 14.10 -7.26 3.03
CA ASP A 99 14.40 -5.91 3.49
C ASP A 99 14.43 -4.84 2.38
N VAL A 100 13.86 -5.18 1.21
CA VAL A 100 13.63 -4.23 0.12
C VAL A 100 12.19 -3.75 0.15
N ALA A 101 12.02 -2.44 0.00
CA ALA A 101 10.73 -1.84 -0.23
C ALA A 101 10.54 -1.47 -1.70
N VAL A 102 9.31 -1.60 -2.20
CA VAL A 102 8.94 -1.23 -3.57
C VAL A 102 7.85 -0.15 -3.56
N LEU A 103 7.94 0.82 -4.46
CA LEU A 103 6.93 1.88 -4.60
C LEU A 103 5.65 1.29 -5.21
N ILE A 104 4.56 1.31 -4.46
CA ILE A 104 3.31 0.68 -4.89
C ILE A 104 2.26 1.69 -5.33
N ALA A 105 2.25 2.91 -4.78
CA ALA A 105 1.33 3.98 -5.17
C ALA A 105 1.91 5.35 -4.85
N GLN A 106 1.39 6.38 -5.51
CA GLN A 106 1.59 7.78 -5.13
C GLN A 106 0.21 8.39 -4.91
N TYR A 107 0.09 9.25 -3.92
CA TYR A 107 -1.15 9.90 -3.57
C TYR A 107 -0.94 11.39 -3.41
N ASP A 108 -1.68 12.16 -4.19
CA ASP A 108 -1.66 13.61 -4.13
C ASP A 108 -2.77 14.08 -3.19
N GLU A 109 -2.40 14.60 -2.01
CA GLU A 109 -3.34 15.04 -0.99
C GLU A 109 -4.30 16.13 -1.51
N MET A 110 -3.90 16.95 -2.47
CA MET A 110 -4.71 18.05 -2.98
C MET A 110 -5.75 17.55 -3.98
N TYR A 111 -5.40 16.57 -4.81
CA TYR A 111 -6.29 16.09 -5.88
C TYR A 111 -7.03 14.81 -5.53
N ASP A 112 -6.46 13.95 -4.69
CA ASP A 112 -6.97 12.61 -4.44
C ASP A 112 -7.71 12.50 -3.08
N SER A 113 -7.79 13.57 -2.28
CA SER A 113 -8.40 13.54 -0.93
C SER A 113 -9.88 13.18 -0.88
N ASP A 114 -10.62 13.46 -1.94
CA ASP A 114 -12.02 13.08 -2.07
C ASP A 114 -12.23 11.68 -2.63
N PHE A 115 -11.17 11.00 -3.08
CA PHE A 115 -11.24 9.62 -3.56
C PHE A 115 -11.18 8.60 -2.43
N VAL A 116 -11.99 7.56 -2.56
CA VAL A 116 -11.74 6.26 -1.96
C VAL A 116 -10.70 5.57 -2.82
N LEU A 117 -9.50 5.36 -2.30
CA LEU A 117 -8.45 4.62 -2.98
C LEU A 117 -8.66 3.13 -2.73
N GLN A 118 -8.48 2.33 -3.78
CA GLN A 118 -8.43 0.87 -3.70
C GLN A 118 -7.05 0.39 -4.10
N LEU A 119 -6.49 -0.51 -3.30
CA LEU A 119 -5.21 -1.15 -3.57
C LEU A 119 -5.37 -2.66 -3.47
N ASN A 120 -5.08 -3.34 -4.57
CA ASN A 120 -4.99 -4.79 -4.64
C ASN A 120 -3.52 -5.19 -4.76
N VAL A 121 -3.03 -5.98 -3.82
CA VAL A 121 -1.64 -6.46 -3.78
C VAL A 121 -1.64 -7.97 -3.88
N SER A 122 -1.05 -8.52 -4.93
CA SER A 122 -0.80 -9.97 -5.05
C SER A 122 0.68 -10.26 -4.94
N ILE A 123 1.04 -11.23 -4.13
CA ILE A 123 2.41 -11.68 -3.94
C ILE A 123 2.53 -13.18 -4.22
N VAL A 124 3.68 -13.58 -4.74
CA VAL A 124 4.09 -14.97 -4.85
C VAL A 124 5.44 -15.11 -4.17
N SER A 125 5.55 -16.06 -3.25
CA SER A 125 6.83 -16.44 -2.64
C SER A 125 6.91 -17.95 -2.47
N LYS A 126 8.12 -18.45 -2.23
CA LYS A 126 8.39 -19.87 -2.10
C LYS A 126 7.74 -20.47 -0.85
N SER A 127 7.85 -19.80 0.29
CA SER A 127 7.34 -20.35 1.55
C SER A 127 5.89 -19.97 1.85
N LEU A 128 5.43 -18.79 1.41
CA LEU A 128 4.07 -18.30 1.65
C LEU A 128 3.09 -18.66 0.53
N GLY A 129 3.58 -19.10 -0.62
CA GLY A 129 2.76 -19.38 -1.79
C GLY A 129 2.22 -18.09 -2.41
N LYS A 130 0.97 -18.12 -2.88
CA LYS A 130 0.30 -16.96 -3.45
C LYS A 130 -0.62 -16.32 -2.42
N LEU A 131 -0.36 -15.07 -2.08
CA LEU A 131 -1.22 -14.26 -1.20
C LEU A 131 -1.78 -13.06 -1.96
N SER A 132 -3.03 -12.72 -1.71
CA SER A 132 -3.68 -11.54 -2.30
C SER A 132 -4.34 -10.73 -1.20
N PHE A 133 -4.14 -9.42 -1.23
CA PHE A 133 -4.68 -8.46 -0.27
C PHE A 133 -5.48 -7.40 -1.00
N ALA A 134 -6.62 -7.00 -0.42
CA ALA A 134 -7.39 -5.85 -0.88
C ALA A 134 -7.60 -4.86 0.26
N LEU A 135 -7.31 -3.60 -0.04
CA LEU A 135 -7.45 -2.49 0.88
C LEU A 135 -8.23 -1.37 0.20
N SER A 136 -9.09 -0.70 0.96
CA SER A 136 -9.71 0.54 0.51
C SER A 136 -9.74 1.57 1.63
N LYS A 137 -9.50 2.83 1.29
CA LYS A 137 -9.55 3.93 2.26
C LYS A 137 -9.76 5.28 1.56
N LYS A 138 -10.61 6.12 2.15
CA LYS A 138 -10.72 7.52 1.75
C LYS A 138 -9.57 8.34 2.34
N GLY A 139 -8.97 9.21 1.53
CA GLY A 139 -7.98 10.18 1.99
C GLY A 139 -6.60 9.59 2.31
N GLY A 140 -6.21 8.52 1.64
CA GLY A 140 -4.89 7.91 1.79
C GLY A 140 -4.76 6.87 2.91
N PHE A 141 -3.67 6.10 2.87
CA PHE A 141 -3.36 5.03 3.80
C PHE A 141 -2.42 5.50 4.91
N GLY A 142 -2.58 4.93 6.11
CA GLY A 142 -1.52 5.00 7.12
C GLY A 142 -0.52 3.87 6.90
N THR A 143 0.29 3.57 7.90
CA THR A 143 1.03 2.30 7.92
C THR A 143 0.05 1.14 8.09
N VAL A 144 0.06 0.14 7.20
CA VAL A 144 -0.90 -0.97 7.21
C VAL A 144 -0.19 -2.32 7.19
N PRO A 145 -0.35 -3.16 8.23
CA PRO A 145 0.21 -4.50 8.25
C PRO A 145 -0.61 -5.42 7.34
N LEU A 146 0.05 -6.07 6.38
CA LEU A 146 -0.58 -7.03 5.47
C LEU A 146 -0.47 -8.45 6.01
N LEU A 147 0.68 -8.82 6.56
CA LEU A 147 0.94 -10.16 7.09
C LEU A 147 1.78 -10.09 8.36
N TYR A 148 1.39 -10.85 9.37
CA TYR A 148 2.14 -11.06 10.61
C TYR A 148 2.95 -12.36 10.57
N ALA A 149 3.97 -12.44 11.43
CA ALA A 149 4.86 -13.61 11.50
C ALA A 149 4.16 -14.93 11.87
N ASP A 150 3.01 -14.85 12.54
CA ASP A 150 2.14 -16.00 12.88
C ASP A 150 1.25 -16.45 11.69
N GLY A 151 1.32 -15.75 10.55
CA GLY A 151 0.52 -16.02 9.36
C GLY A 151 -0.83 -15.29 9.35
N ASP A 152 -1.17 -14.54 10.40
CA ASP A 152 -2.43 -13.81 10.45
C ASP A 152 -2.44 -12.63 9.48
N SER A 153 -3.61 -12.38 8.89
CA SER A 153 -3.88 -11.21 8.05
C SER A 153 -5.34 -10.80 8.14
N LYS A 154 -5.59 -9.48 8.20
CA LYS A 154 -6.94 -8.90 8.13
C LYS A 154 -7.40 -8.60 6.71
N TYR A 155 -6.46 -8.42 5.78
CA TYR A 155 -6.71 -7.91 4.42
C TYR A 155 -6.59 -8.99 3.35
N MET A 156 -6.19 -10.19 3.74
CA MET A 156 -6.01 -11.32 2.83
C MET A 156 -7.37 -11.80 2.30
N ILE A 157 -7.44 -11.99 0.99
CA ILE A 157 -8.60 -12.55 0.29
C ILE A 157 -8.29 -14.03 0.00
N LYS A 158 -9.29 -14.89 0.21
CA LYS A 158 -9.21 -16.33 -0.06
C LYS A 158 -9.53 -16.65 -1.52
#